data_AF-A0A4S0Q8H6-F1
#
_entry.id   AF-A0A4S0Q8H6-F1
#
_cell.length_a   1.000
_cell.length_b   1.000
_cell.length_c   1.000
_cell.angle_alpha   90.00
_cell.angle_beta   90.00
_cell.angle_gamma   90.00
#
_symmetry.space_group_name_H-M   'P 1'
#
loop_
_entity.id
_entity.type
_entity.pdbx_description
1 polymer ?
#
loop_
_entity_poly.entity_id
_entity_poly.type
_entity_poly.pdbx_seq_one_letter_code
_entity_poly.pdbx_strand_id
1 'polypeptide(L)'
;MLCGAAIAALAVAPASAKDLNKVGISVGLLGNPFFVATIKGIEDAAKKINPKVEVTSVSADYDLNKQVSQIDSFIAAGVDVIMLNAVDAKAIAPAVKK
;
A
#
# COMPACT_ATOMS: atom_id res chain seq x y z
N MET A 1 42.73 10.61 40.56
CA MET A 1 41.67 9.59 40.65
C MET A 1 40.68 9.85 39.54
N LEU A 2 40.47 8.85 38.69
CA LEU A 2 39.75 8.92 37.41
C LEU A 2 38.38 8.23 37.61
N CYS A 3 37.28 8.98 37.55
CA CYS A 3 35.91 8.45 37.46
C CYS A 3 35.23 9.33 36.41
N GLY A 4 34.72 8.89 35.27
CA GLY A 4 34.24 7.58 34.83
C GLY A 4 33.06 7.94 33.92
N ALA A 5 33.34 8.28 32.65
CA ALA A 5 32.33 8.74 31.71
C ALA A 5 31.40 7.57 31.33
N ALA A 6 30.14 7.63 31.78
CA ALA A 6 29.11 6.68 31.39
C ALA A 6 28.72 6.92 29.92
N ILE A 7 29.11 6.01 29.04
CA ILE A 7 28.64 5.98 27.65
C ILE A 7 27.21 5.44 27.69
N ALA A 8 26.23 6.31 27.47
CA ALA A 8 24.85 5.91 27.25
C ALA A 8 24.76 5.17 25.91
N ALA A 9 24.64 3.84 25.96
CA ALA A 9 24.33 3.03 24.79
C ALA A 9 22.89 3.34 24.35
N LEU A 10 22.75 4.09 23.25
CA LEU A 10 21.49 4.23 22.54
C LEU A 10 21.13 2.85 21.98
N ALA A 11 20.21 2.15 22.66
CA ALA A 11 19.60 0.95 22.13
C ALA A 11 18.80 1.32 20.88
N VAL A 12 19.33 0.99 19.71
CA VAL A 12 18.59 0.96 18.45
C VAL A 12 17.58 -0.18 18.53
N ALA A 13 16.35 0.13 18.95
CA ALA A 13 15.25 -0.80 18.85
C ALA A 13 15.01 -1.10 17.35
N PRO A 14 14.84 -2.37 16.94
CA PRO A 14 14.49 -2.69 15.57
C PRO A 14 13.13 -2.05 15.26
N ALA A 15 13.07 -1.28 14.17
CA ALA A 15 11.80 -0.81 13.65
C ALA A 15 10.95 -2.04 13.30
N SER A 16 9.87 -2.26 14.04
CA SER A 16 8.94 -3.35 13.74
C SER A 16 8.26 -3.02 12.42
N ALA A 17 8.49 -3.83 11.38
CA ALA A 17 7.75 -3.71 10.14
C ALA A 17 6.26 -3.92 10.44
N LYS A 18 5.40 -3.03 9.93
CA LYS A 18 3.94 -3.18 10.07
C LYS A 18 3.51 -4.44 9.32
N ASP A 19 2.69 -5.28 9.95
CA ASP A 19 2.16 -6.49 9.32
C ASP A 19 1.31 -6.14 8.08
N LEU A 20 1.54 -6.87 6.98
CA LEU A 20 0.75 -6.73 5.77
C LEU A 20 -0.52 -7.58 5.89
N ASN A 21 -1.64 -6.97 6.25
CA ASN A 21 -2.92 -7.65 6.43
C ASN A 21 -3.94 -7.32 5.33
N LYS A 22 -3.91 -6.10 4.80
CA LYS A 22 -4.87 -5.63 3.80
C LYS A 22 -4.19 -4.86 2.67
N VAL A 23 -4.51 -5.21 1.42
CA VAL A 23 -3.98 -4.56 0.21
C VAL A 23 -5.15 -4.04 -0.63
N GLY A 24 -5.11 -2.75 -0.96
CA GLY A 24 -6.00 -2.16 -1.97
C GLY A 24 -5.31 -2.07 -3.33
N ILE A 25 -6.00 -2.38 -4.42
CA ILE A 25 -5.50 -2.26 -5.80
C ILE A 25 -6.51 -1.47 -6.63
N SER A 26 -6.11 -0.32 -7.19
CA SER A 26 -6.91 0.46 -8.14
C SER A 26 -6.25 0.46 -9.52
N VAL A 27 -6.95 -0.05 -10.52
CA VAL A 27 -6.49 -0.13 -11.92
C VAL A 27 -7.51 0.48 -12.88
N GLY A 28 -7.09 0.80 -14.11
CA GLY A 28 -8.01 1.34 -15.12
C GLY A 28 -9.23 0.45 -15.37
N LEU A 29 -9.01 -0.82 -15.75
CA LEU A 29 -10.08 -1.79 -16.04
C LEU A 29 -9.68 -3.21 -15.62
N LEU A 30 -10.42 -3.82 -14.69
CA LEU A 30 -10.18 -5.21 -14.27
C LEU A 30 -10.32 -6.23 -15.41
N GLY A 31 -11.08 -5.91 -16.47
CA GLY A 31 -11.22 -6.78 -17.64
C GLY A 31 -9.99 -6.83 -18.56
N ASN A 32 -9.00 -5.96 -18.36
CA ASN A 32 -7.78 -5.97 -19.17
C ASN A 32 -6.84 -7.11 -18.71
N PRO A 33 -6.42 -8.04 -19.59
CA PRO A 33 -5.54 -9.15 -19.23
C PRO A 33 -4.22 -8.75 -18.55
N PHE A 34 -3.67 -7.57 -18.89
CA PHE A 34 -2.48 -7.03 -18.24
C PHE A 34 -2.72 -6.79 -16.74
N PHE A 35 -3.85 -6.19 -16.38
CA PHE A 35 -4.19 -5.93 -14.99
C PHE A 35 -4.59 -7.20 -14.24
N VAL A 36 -5.25 -8.16 -14.89
CA VAL A 36 -5.51 -9.49 -14.30
C VAL A 36 -4.19 -10.16 -13.89
N ALA A 37 -3.21 -10.20 -14.79
CA ALA A 37 -1.90 -10.78 -14.51
C ALA A 37 -1.15 -10.01 -13.41
N THR A 38 -1.22 -8.67 -13.44
CA THR A 38 -0.59 -7.80 -12.43
C THR A 38 -1.17 -8.03 -11.04
N ILE A 39 -2.50 -8.07 -10.93
CA ILE A 39 -3.22 -8.33 -9.66
C ILE A 39 -2.83 -9.70 -9.12
N LYS A 40 -2.81 -10.74 -9.97
CA LYS A 40 -2.39 -12.08 -9.56
C LYS A 40 -0.97 -12.09 -8.99
N GLY A 41 -0.03 -11.39 -9.64
CA GLY A 41 1.35 -11.27 -9.17
C GLY A 41 1.45 -10.57 -7.81
N ILE A 42 0.66 -9.52 -7.59
CA ILE A 42 0.58 -8.81 -6.30
C ILE A 42 0.00 -9.71 -5.22
N GLU A 43 -1.11 -10.41 -5.50
CA GLU A 43 -1.71 -11.36 -4.56
C GLU A 43 -0.74 -12.46 -4.14
N ASP A 44 0.02 -13.01 -5.09
CA ASP A 44 1.01 -14.06 -4.82
C ASP A 44 2.18 -13.53 -3.99
N ALA A 45 2.64 -12.31 -4.26
CA ALA A 45 3.67 -11.66 -3.45
C ALA A 45 3.17 -11.36 -2.03
N ALA A 46 1.95 -10.84 -1.89
CA ALA A 46 1.35 -10.51 -0.60
C ALA A 46 1.13 -11.78 0.25
N LYS A 47 0.64 -12.87 -0.36
CA LYS A 47 0.42 -14.16 0.33
C LYS A 47 1.70 -14.83 0.80
N LYS A 48 2.83 -14.59 0.12
CA LYS A 48 4.15 -15.04 0.60
C LYS A 48 4.60 -14.31 1.87
N ILE A 49 4.17 -13.07 2.05
CA ILE A 49 4.45 -12.27 3.26
C ILE A 49 3.48 -12.66 4.37
N ASN A 50 2.19 -12.70 4.08
CA ASN A 50 1.14 -13.12 5.01
C ASN A 50 0.09 -13.95 4.27
N PRO A 51 -0.01 -15.27 4.54
CA PRO A 51 -0.99 -16.15 3.88
C PRO A 51 -2.45 -15.76 4.09
N LYS A 52 -2.75 -14.94 5.10
CA LYS A 52 -4.10 -14.46 5.44
C LYS A 52 -4.39 -13.05 4.93
N VAL A 53 -3.50 -12.46 4.13
CA VAL A 53 -3.70 -11.11 3.59
C VAL A 53 -4.98 -11.03 2.76
N GLU A 54 -5.76 -9.99 3.00
CA GLU A 54 -6.93 -9.65 2.20
C GLU A 54 -6.50 -8.71 1.07
N VAL A 55 -6.87 -9.04 -0.17
CA VAL A 55 -6.57 -8.21 -1.34
C VAL A 55 -7.88 -7.80 -1.99
N THR A 56 -8.08 -6.49 -2.14
CA THR A 56 -9.27 -5.92 -2.79
C THR A 56 -8.83 -5.16 -4.02
N SER A 57 -9.37 -5.53 -5.19
CA SER A 57 -9.11 -4.86 -6.46
C SER A 57 -10.35 -4.19 -7.01
N VAL A 58 -10.20 -2.99 -7.58
CA VAL A 58 -11.29 -2.18 -8.13
C VAL A 58 -10.90 -1.55 -9.47
N SER A 59 -11.88 -1.37 -10.36
CA SER A 59 -11.72 -0.59 -11.60
C SER A 59 -12.00 0.89 -11.33
N ALA A 60 -11.07 1.76 -11.70
CA ALA A 60 -11.28 3.20 -11.77
C ALA A 60 -12.11 3.61 -13.00
N ASP A 61 -12.26 2.72 -14.00
CA ASP A 61 -12.97 2.96 -15.26
C ASP A 61 -12.49 4.22 -15.98
N TYR A 62 -11.20 4.53 -15.85
CA TYR A 62 -10.56 5.75 -16.33
C TYR A 62 -11.19 7.06 -15.82
N ASP A 63 -11.90 7.00 -14.69
CA ASP A 63 -12.47 8.16 -14.02
C ASP A 63 -11.59 8.56 -12.81
N LEU A 64 -11.05 9.78 -12.87
CA LEU A 64 -10.18 10.32 -11.83
C LEU A 64 -10.92 10.48 -10.49
N ASN A 65 -12.15 11.00 -10.51
CA ASN A 65 -12.92 11.25 -9.29
C ASN A 65 -13.26 9.93 -8.59
N LYS A 66 -13.62 8.91 -9.38
CA LYS A 66 -13.82 7.56 -8.89
C LYS A 66 -12.54 7.00 -8.28
N GLN A 67 -11.39 7.18 -8.91
CA GLN A 67 -10.10 6.73 -8.36
C GLN A 67 -9.76 7.43 -7.04
N VAL A 68 -10.05 8.74 -6.91
CA VAL A 68 -9.90 9.47 -5.65
C VAL A 68 -10.81 8.88 -4.56
N SER A 69 -12.09 8.63 -4.86
CA SER A 69 -13.02 8.01 -3.90
C SER A 69 -12.61 6.59 -3.49
N GLN A 70 -11.97 5.84 -4.40
CA GLN A 70 -11.42 4.51 -4.09
C GLN A 70 -10.24 4.59 -3.12
N ILE A 71 -9.33 5.55 -3.32
CA ILE A 71 -8.22 5.80 -2.39
C ILE A 71 -8.78 6.14 -1.00
N ASP A 72 -9.77 7.04 -0.93
CA ASP A 72 -10.41 7.39 0.34
C ASP A 72 -11.09 6.19 1.02
N SER A 73 -11.74 5.33 0.23
CA SER A 73 -12.36 4.10 0.73
C SER A 73 -11.33 3.09 1.26
N PHE A 74 -10.18 2.97 0.59
CA PHE A 74 -9.09 2.11 1.04
C PHE A 74 -8.44 2.63 2.33
N ILE A 75 -8.21 3.94 2.43
CA ILE A 75 -7.70 4.57 3.66
C ILE A 75 -8.69 4.32 4.80
N ALA A 76 -9.98 4.54 4.59
CA ALA A 76 -11.02 4.31 5.59
C ALA A 76 -11.15 2.82 5.99
N ALA A 77 -10.94 1.89 5.04
CA ALA A 77 -10.91 0.45 5.29
C ALA A 77 -9.65 -0.03 6.04
N GLY A 78 -8.67 0.87 6.26
CA GLY A 78 -7.44 0.58 6.96
C GLY A 78 -6.52 -0.36 6.19
N VAL A 79 -6.47 -0.25 4.86
CA VAL A 79 -5.49 -1.03 4.09
C VAL A 79 -4.07 -0.62 4.47
N ASP A 80 -3.14 -1.57 4.46
CA ASP A 80 -1.74 -1.32 4.81
C ASP A 80 -0.96 -0.74 3.63
N VAL A 81 -1.38 -1.07 2.41
CA VAL A 81 -0.77 -0.57 1.17
C VAL A 81 -1.82 -0.46 0.07
N ILE A 82 -1.66 0.57 -0.77
CA ILE A 82 -2.45 0.76 -1.99
C ILE A 82 -1.51 0.63 -3.18
N MET A 83 -1.78 -0.31 -4.08
CA MET A 83 -1.23 -0.31 -5.42
C MET A 83 -2.15 0.50 -6.33
N LEU A 84 -1.57 1.47 -7.04
CA LEU A 84 -2.32 2.43 -7.83
C LEU A 84 -1.74 2.50 -9.25
N ASN A 85 -2.58 2.18 -10.24
CA ASN A 85 -2.34 2.61 -11.61
C ASN A 85 -3.11 3.92 -11.86
N ALA A 86 -2.39 5.03 -11.84
CA ALA A 86 -2.97 6.36 -11.94
C ALA A 86 -3.73 6.57 -13.26
N VAL A 87 -5.00 7.01 -13.17
CA VAL A 87 -5.79 7.47 -14.31
C VAL A 87 -5.14 8.71 -14.93
N ASP A 88 -4.73 9.66 -14.09
CA ASP A 88 -3.92 10.82 -14.46
C ASP A 88 -2.75 10.95 -13.49
N ALA A 89 -1.53 10.90 -14.03
CA ALA A 89 -0.31 10.89 -13.23
C ALA A 89 -0.07 12.16 -12.41
N LYS A 90 -0.62 13.31 -12.83
CA LYS A 90 -0.45 14.60 -12.13
C LYS A 90 -1.64 14.89 -11.23
N ALA A 91 -2.85 14.73 -11.73
CA ALA A 91 -4.07 15.11 -11.05
C ALA A 91 -4.41 14.17 -9.88
N ILE A 92 -3.91 12.94 -9.87
CA ILE A 92 -4.08 12.01 -8.74
C ILE A 92 -3.20 12.37 -7.52
N ALA A 93 -2.16 13.17 -7.71
CA ALA A 93 -1.13 13.41 -6.69
C ALA A 93 -1.68 13.94 -5.33
N PRO A 94 -2.69 14.85 -5.29
CA PRO A 94 -3.27 15.28 -4.02
C PRO A 94 -3.91 14.15 -3.22
N ALA A 95 -4.53 13.17 -3.88
CA ALA A 95 -5.14 12.02 -3.20
C ALA A 95 -4.09 11.05 -2.64
N VAL A 96 -2.95 10.92 -3.32
CA VAL A 96 -1.82 10.08 -2.87
C VAL A 96 -1.08 10.69 -1.68
N LYS A 97 -1.07 12.02 -1.54
CA LYS A 97 -0.34 12.76 -0.49
C LYS A 97 -1.11 12.93 0.82
N LYS A 98 -2.33 12.38 0.93
CA LYS A 98 -3.11 12.43 2.17
C LYS A 98 -2.39 11.71 3.30
#